data_AF-C4J0J2-F1
#
_entry.id   AF-C4J0J2-F1
#
_cell.length_a   1.000
_cell.length_b   1.000
_cell.length_c   1.000
_cell.angle_alpha   90.00
_cell.angle_beta   90.00
_cell.angle_gamma   90.00
#
_symmetry.space_group_name_H-M   'P 1'
#
loop_
_entity.id
_entity.type
_entity.pdbx_description
1 polymer ?
#
loop_
_entity_poly.entity_id
_entity_poly.type
_entity_poly.pdbx_seq_one_letter_code
_entity_poly.pdbx_strand_id
1 'polypeptide(L)'
;MERSVVVLNDIHIDIMDYISPATCADVTFRNMWAEFEWENKVAVNTVIQDEKEFLNHIIKSTNMKCLTPPSALDGECGFLAANLYAKSVFGEDALVNISIEKQHDGKLSGYIRIRSKTQGIALSLGDKITLKQKGGS
;
A
#
# COMPACT_ATOMS: atom_id res chain seq x y z
N MET A 1 -17.07 1.21 48.93
CA MET A 1 -17.54 1.40 47.54
C MET A 1 -16.79 0.40 46.67
N GLU A 2 -17.46 -0.65 46.22
CA GLU A 2 -16.88 -1.58 45.25
C GLU A 2 -16.79 -0.89 43.89
N ARG A 3 -15.59 -0.87 43.29
CA ARG A 3 -15.40 -0.36 41.94
C ARG A 3 -15.88 -1.42 40.96
N SER A 4 -17.06 -1.20 40.37
CA SER A 4 -17.52 -1.99 39.23
C SER A 4 -16.67 -1.65 38.01
N VAL A 5 -15.85 -2.60 37.56
CA VAL A 5 -15.11 -2.53 36.30
C VAL A 5 -15.81 -3.41 35.29
N VAL A 6 -16.17 -2.85 34.14
CA VAL A 6 -16.73 -3.59 33.00
C VAL A 6 -15.64 -3.69 31.95
N VAL A 7 -15.23 -4.91 31.62
CA VAL A 7 -14.31 -5.17 30.53
C VAL A 7 -15.11 -5.09 29.22
N LEU A 8 -14.71 -4.19 28.33
CA LEU A 8 -15.27 -4.06 26.99
C LEU A 8 -14.44 -4.87 25.99
N ASN A 9 -15.07 -5.26 24.89
CA ASN A 9 -14.35 -5.87 23.77
C ASN A 9 -13.40 -4.87 23.10
N ASP A 10 -12.34 -5.39 22.50
CA ASP A 10 -11.38 -4.58 21.76
C ASP A 10 -12.03 -3.94 20.52
N ILE A 11 -11.86 -2.62 20.41
CA ILE A 11 -12.24 -1.87 19.20
C ILE A 11 -11.05 -1.92 18.25
N HIS A 12 -11.24 -2.58 17.12
CA HIS A 12 -10.25 -2.64 16.04
C HIS A 12 -10.47 -1.43 15.12
N ILE A 13 -9.56 -0.48 15.17
CA ILE A 13 -9.57 0.68 14.28
C ILE A 13 -8.74 0.32 13.03
N ASP A 14 -9.38 0.26 11.87
CA ASP A 14 -8.69 -0.03 10.60
C ASP A 14 -8.33 1.29 9.90
N ILE A 15 -7.05 1.48 9.59
CA ILE A 15 -6.57 2.64 8.83
C ILE A 15 -7.30 2.78 7.49
N MET A 16 -7.78 1.66 6.93
CA MET A 16 -8.49 1.63 5.66
C MET A 16 -9.81 2.39 5.65
N ASP A 17 -10.47 2.51 6.80
CA ASP A 17 -11.72 3.28 6.93
C ASP A 17 -11.48 4.79 6.78
N TYR A 18 -10.24 5.22 6.94
CA TYR A 18 -9.84 6.62 6.89
C TYR A 18 -9.11 7.00 5.60
N ILE A 19 -8.84 6.05 4.70
CA ILE A 19 -8.07 6.27 3.47
C ILE A 19 -8.99 6.18 2.25
N SER A 20 -8.99 7.22 1.43
CA SER A 20 -9.77 7.31 0.20
C SER A 20 -8.87 7.47 -1.03
N PRO A 21 -9.19 6.82 -2.16
CA PRO A 21 -8.44 6.97 -3.40
C PRO A 21 -8.40 8.44 -3.83
N ALA A 22 -7.22 8.91 -4.23
CA ALA A 22 -7.03 10.29 -4.71
C ALA A 22 -6.14 10.30 -5.96
N THR A 23 -6.12 11.42 -6.68
CA THR A 23 -5.26 11.62 -7.85
C THR A 23 -4.39 12.84 -7.66
N CYS A 24 -3.14 12.78 -8.11
CA CYS A 24 -2.28 13.96 -8.24
C CYS A 24 -1.48 13.88 -9.54
N ALA A 25 -0.90 15.00 -9.96
CA ALA A 25 0.02 15.01 -11.10
C ALA A 25 1.31 14.25 -10.75
N ASP A 26 1.95 13.67 -11.76
CA ASP A 26 3.22 12.93 -11.63
C ASP A 26 4.32 13.78 -10.97
N VAL A 27 4.43 15.06 -11.35
CA VAL A 27 5.36 16.00 -10.70
C VAL A 27 5.08 16.18 -9.21
N THR A 28 3.80 16.27 -8.82
CA THR A 28 3.39 16.40 -7.42
C THR A 28 3.73 15.13 -6.64
N PHE A 29 3.47 13.95 -7.22
CA PHE A 29 3.85 12.67 -6.61
C PHE A 29 5.34 12.62 -6.34
N ARG A 30 6.19 12.95 -7.34
CA ARG A 30 7.65 12.95 -7.19
C ARG A 30 8.14 13.94 -6.13
N ASN A 31 7.57 15.13 -6.08
CA ASN A 31 7.92 16.14 -5.08
C ASN A 31 7.59 15.64 -3.67
N MET A 32 6.34 15.17 -3.45
CA MET A 32 5.95 14.60 -2.16
C MET A 32 6.79 13.38 -1.80
N TRP A 33 7.09 12.51 -2.77
CA TRP A 33 7.93 11.33 -2.56
C TRP A 33 9.32 11.70 -2.07
N ALA A 34 9.92 12.76 -2.62
CA ALA A 34 11.23 13.26 -2.19
C ALA A 34 11.16 13.98 -0.83
N GLU A 35 10.06 14.66 -0.52
CA GLU A 35 9.87 15.44 0.70
C GLU A 35 9.54 14.58 1.93
N PHE A 36 8.77 13.49 1.77
CA PHE A 36 8.29 12.72 2.90
C PHE A 36 9.41 11.95 3.61
N GLU A 37 9.56 12.23 4.90
CA GLU A 37 10.61 11.67 5.75
C GLU A 37 10.33 10.22 6.16
N TRP A 38 9.05 9.88 6.39
CA TRP A 38 8.67 8.56 6.87
C TRP A 38 8.49 7.60 5.71
N GLU A 39 9.33 6.57 5.67
CA GLU A 39 9.21 5.42 4.76
C GLU A 39 9.02 4.14 5.57
N ASN A 40 8.05 3.32 5.15
CA ASN A 40 7.96 1.92 5.53
C ASN A 40 8.20 1.04 4.29
N LYS A 41 9.10 0.07 4.40
CA LYS A 41 9.50 -0.81 3.30
C LYS A 41 9.07 -2.25 3.60
N VAL A 42 8.07 -2.71 2.87
CA VAL A 42 7.53 -4.07 2.99
C VAL A 42 8.13 -4.94 1.89
N ALA A 43 8.72 -6.07 2.26
CA ALA A 43 9.18 -7.07 1.29
C ALA A 43 7.98 -7.86 0.74
N VAL A 44 8.01 -8.12 -0.57
CA VAL A 44 6.96 -8.90 -1.23
C VAL A 44 7.05 -10.36 -0.82
N ASN A 45 5.95 -10.87 -0.29
CA ASN A 45 5.77 -12.25 0.13
C ASN A 45 4.33 -12.67 -0.18
N THR A 46 4.14 -13.29 -1.35
CA THR A 46 2.83 -13.64 -1.88
C THR A 46 2.86 -14.99 -2.58
N VAL A 47 1.70 -15.64 -2.66
CA VAL A 47 1.48 -16.82 -3.51
C VAL A 47 1.06 -16.45 -4.93
N ILE A 48 0.69 -15.18 -5.16
CA ILE A 48 0.30 -14.66 -6.47
C ILE A 48 1.52 -14.64 -7.38
N GLN A 49 1.39 -15.18 -8.59
CA GLN A 49 2.48 -15.31 -9.56
C GLN A 49 2.39 -14.31 -10.72
N ASP A 50 1.24 -13.68 -10.89
CA ASP A 50 1.01 -12.66 -11.91
C ASP A 50 1.20 -11.26 -11.30
N GLU A 51 2.11 -10.49 -11.89
CA GLU A 51 2.46 -9.15 -11.41
C GLU A 51 1.27 -8.17 -11.48
N LYS A 52 0.42 -8.28 -12.50
CA LYS A 52 -0.75 -7.41 -12.68
C LYS A 52 -1.86 -7.80 -11.69
N GLU A 53 -2.07 -9.09 -11.47
CA GLU A 53 -2.96 -9.61 -10.44
C GLU A 53 -2.52 -9.16 -9.05
N PHE A 54 -1.23 -9.25 -8.74
CA PHE A 54 -0.70 -8.79 -7.46
C PHE A 54 -0.89 -7.28 -7.28
N LEU A 55 -0.59 -6.47 -8.30
CA LEU A 55 -0.86 -5.03 -8.27
C LEU A 55 -2.35 -4.74 -7.99
N ASN A 56 -3.25 -5.39 -8.72
CA ASN A 56 -4.70 -5.23 -8.55
C ASN A 56 -5.17 -5.67 -7.16
N HIS A 57 -4.58 -6.74 -6.62
CA HIS A 57 -4.84 -7.22 -5.26
C HIS A 57 -4.43 -6.18 -4.21
N ILE A 58 -3.27 -5.56 -4.35
CA ILE A 58 -2.82 -4.49 -3.45
C ILE A 58 -3.73 -3.26 -3.58
N ILE A 59 -4.05 -2.81 -4.80
CA ILE A 59 -4.97 -1.67 -5.05
C ILE A 59 -6.30 -1.87 -4.34
N LYS A 60 -6.90 -3.07 -4.47
CA LYS A 60 -8.17 -3.40 -3.80
C LYS A 60 -8.02 -3.45 -2.29
N SER A 61 -6.94 -4.05 -1.79
CA SER A 61 -6.70 -4.20 -0.35
C SER A 61 -6.39 -2.89 0.36
N THR A 62 -5.81 -1.92 -0.37
CA THR A 62 -5.41 -0.60 0.17
C THR A 62 -6.31 0.54 -0.27
N ASN A 63 -7.37 0.28 -1.04
CA ASN A 63 -8.29 1.33 -1.50
C ASN A 63 -7.57 2.58 -2.05
N MET A 64 -6.44 2.38 -2.76
CA MET A 64 -5.63 3.46 -3.32
C MET A 64 -5.82 3.56 -4.82
N LYS A 65 -5.61 4.74 -5.39
CA LYS A 65 -5.66 4.92 -6.84
C LYS A 65 -4.29 4.64 -7.44
N CYS A 66 -4.23 3.78 -8.46
CA CYS A 66 -3.03 3.67 -9.29
C CYS A 66 -2.90 4.89 -10.19
N LEU A 67 -1.73 5.56 -10.12
CA LEU A 67 -1.38 6.72 -10.93
C LEU A 67 -0.55 6.33 -12.17
N THR A 68 0.08 5.16 -12.16
CA THR A 68 0.82 4.66 -13.33
C THR A 68 -0.17 4.30 -14.45
N PRO A 69 0.01 4.83 -15.67
CA PRO A 69 -0.91 4.56 -16.77
C PRO A 69 -0.84 3.09 -17.21
N PRO A 70 -1.95 2.49 -17.66
CA PRO A 70 -1.97 1.10 -18.11
C PRO A 70 -0.94 0.79 -19.20
N SER A 71 -0.67 1.74 -20.10
CA SER A 71 0.34 1.58 -21.15
C SER A 71 1.77 1.41 -20.62
N ALA A 72 2.07 1.92 -19.43
CA ALA A 72 3.36 1.74 -18.77
C ALA A 72 3.43 0.46 -17.91
N LEU A 73 2.26 -0.16 -17.67
CA LEU A 73 2.13 -1.45 -17.00
C LEU A 73 1.97 -2.60 -18.01
N ASP A 74 1.89 -2.27 -19.30
CA ASP A 74 1.65 -3.24 -20.35
C ASP A 74 2.94 -3.85 -20.91
N GLY A 75 2.85 -5.07 -21.41
CA GLY A 75 3.99 -5.90 -21.82
C GLY A 75 4.31 -7.04 -20.86
N GLU A 76 5.18 -7.94 -21.33
CA GLU A 76 5.67 -9.13 -20.63
C GLU A 76 7.19 -9.00 -20.39
N CYS A 77 7.59 -8.09 -19.50
CA CYS A 77 9.00 -7.90 -19.16
C CYS A 77 9.40 -8.54 -17.83
N GLY A 78 8.46 -9.22 -17.14
CA GLY A 78 8.70 -9.82 -15.84
C GLY A 78 8.99 -8.81 -14.72
N PHE A 79 8.86 -7.51 -14.98
CA PHE A 79 9.05 -6.44 -14.01
C PHE A 79 7.84 -5.50 -14.03
N LEU A 80 7.41 -5.04 -12.86
CA LEU A 80 6.34 -4.06 -12.73
C LEU A 80 6.69 -3.02 -11.67
N ALA A 81 6.56 -1.75 -12.04
CA ALA A 81 6.63 -0.62 -11.14
C ALA A 81 5.35 0.21 -11.21
N ALA A 82 4.71 0.44 -10.07
CA ALA A 82 3.46 1.21 -9.99
C ALA A 82 3.47 2.19 -8.82
N ASN A 83 2.95 3.39 -9.06
CA ASN A 83 2.72 4.40 -8.04
C ASN A 83 1.23 4.43 -7.69
N LEU A 84 0.91 4.28 -6.40
CA LEU A 84 -0.44 4.43 -5.86
C LEU A 84 -0.51 5.66 -4.96
N TYR A 85 -1.69 6.27 -4.90
CA TYR A 85 -1.93 7.46 -4.12
C TYR A 85 -3.32 7.47 -3.50
N ALA A 86 -3.39 7.98 -2.27
CA ALA A 86 -4.61 8.16 -1.51
C ALA A 86 -4.45 9.31 -0.51
N LYS A 87 -5.57 9.76 0.04
CA LYS A 87 -5.61 10.74 1.13
C LYS A 87 -6.34 10.19 2.34
N SER A 88 -5.91 10.59 3.53
CA SER A 88 -6.69 10.38 4.74
C SER A 88 -7.93 11.28 4.77
N VAL A 89 -8.92 10.97 5.60
CA VAL A 89 -10.08 11.85 5.86
C VAL A 89 -9.67 13.22 6.42
N PHE A 90 -8.46 13.31 6.99
CA PHE A 90 -7.87 14.56 7.49
C PHE A 90 -7.03 15.28 6.41
N GLY A 91 -7.01 14.76 5.18
CA GLY A 91 -6.32 15.35 4.04
C GLY A 91 -4.85 14.98 3.92
N GLU A 92 -4.33 14.08 4.78
CA GLU A 92 -2.93 13.66 4.75
C GLU A 92 -2.64 12.75 3.55
N ASP A 93 -1.51 12.97 2.91
CA ASP A 93 -1.10 12.26 1.72
C ASP A 93 -0.43 10.91 2.07
N ALA A 94 -0.86 9.86 1.36
CA ALA A 94 -0.27 8.53 1.43
C ALA A 94 0.19 8.10 0.04
N LEU A 95 1.49 7.85 -0.10
CA LEU A 95 2.12 7.45 -1.34
C LEU A 95 2.57 6.00 -1.21
N VAL A 96 2.37 5.20 -2.25
CA VAL A 96 2.91 3.85 -2.33
C VAL A 96 3.61 3.66 -3.67
N ASN A 97 4.82 3.11 -3.63
CA ASN A 97 5.51 2.59 -4.80
C ASN A 97 5.63 1.08 -4.67
N ILE A 98 5.13 0.36 -5.67
CA ILE A 98 5.27 -1.09 -5.80
C ILE A 98 6.32 -1.32 -6.87
N SER A 99 7.34 -2.11 -6.54
CA SER A 99 8.38 -2.54 -7.48
C SER A 99 8.57 -4.04 -7.33
N ILE A 100 8.17 -4.81 -8.34
CA ILE A 100 8.18 -6.27 -8.33
C ILE A 100 8.81 -6.84 -9.59
N GLU A 101 9.41 -8.01 -9.44
CA GLU A 101 10.01 -8.80 -10.49
C GLU A 101 9.58 -10.26 -10.32
N LYS A 102 9.18 -10.88 -11.44
CA LYS A 102 8.85 -12.28 -11.55
C LYS A 102 10.13 -13.09 -11.76
N GLN A 103 10.41 -13.96 -10.81
CA GLN A 103 11.58 -14.83 -10.84
C GLN A 103 11.37 -16.04 -11.77
N HIS A 104 12.45 -16.73 -12.11
CA HIS A 104 12.43 -17.94 -12.92
C HIS A 104 11.57 -19.08 -12.33
N ASP A 105 11.40 -19.12 -11.00
CA ASP A 105 10.55 -20.10 -10.30
C ASP A 105 9.06 -19.70 -10.26
N GLY A 106 8.70 -18.58 -10.91
CA GLY A 106 7.34 -18.04 -10.95
C GLY A 106 6.96 -17.19 -9.75
N LYS A 107 7.81 -17.07 -8.72
CA LYS A 107 7.52 -16.21 -7.56
C LYS A 107 7.75 -14.74 -7.87
N LEU A 108 6.96 -13.89 -7.24
CA LEU A 108 7.19 -12.45 -7.26
C LEU A 108 8.15 -12.06 -6.13
N SER A 109 9.09 -11.18 -6.46
CA SER A 109 10.04 -10.61 -5.52
C SER A 109 10.14 -9.11 -5.70
N GLY A 110 10.50 -8.38 -4.65
CA GLY A 110 10.59 -6.93 -4.69
C GLY A 110 10.10 -6.30 -3.41
N TYR A 111 9.70 -5.03 -3.51
CA TYR A 111 9.33 -4.22 -2.36
C TYR A 111 8.13 -3.33 -2.64
N ILE A 112 7.33 -3.13 -1.61
CA ILE A 112 6.31 -2.11 -1.53
C ILE A 112 6.83 -1.05 -0.56
N ARG A 113 7.05 0.16 -1.06
CA ARG A 113 7.49 1.30 -0.25
C ARG A 113 6.30 2.21 -0.01
N ILE A 114 6.03 2.51 1.25
CA ILE A 114 4.96 3.38 1.67
C ILE A 114 5.61 4.64 2.25
N ARG A 115 5.20 5.81 1.77
CA ARG A 115 5.64 7.10 2.31
C ARG A 115 4.45 7.96 2.70
N SER A 116 4.58 8.66 3.82
CA SER A 116 3.61 9.66 4.27
C SER A 116 4.31 10.73 5.10
N LYS A 117 3.61 11.85 5.31
CA LYS A 117 4.09 12.92 6.20
C LYS A 117 4.12 12.49 7.66
N THR A 118 3.23 11.59 8.07
CA THR A 118 3.14 11.08 9.43
C THR A 118 3.55 9.62 9.51
N GLN A 119 4.31 9.27 10.56
CA GLN A 119 4.77 7.90 10.81
C GLN A 119 3.60 6.92 10.93
N GLY A 120 2.52 7.33 11.58
CA GLY A 120 1.35 6.50 11.83
C GLY A 120 0.73 5.94 10.55
N ILE A 121 0.58 6.78 9.51
CA ILE A 121 0.03 6.35 8.22
C ILE A 121 0.97 5.36 7.53
N ALA A 122 2.27 5.69 7.46
CA ALA A 122 3.26 4.85 6.78
C ALA A 122 3.38 3.46 7.43
N LEU A 123 3.39 3.40 8.76
CA LEU A 123 3.42 2.12 9.50
C LEU A 123 2.12 1.34 9.32
N SER A 124 0.97 1.95 9.58
CA SER A 124 -0.33 1.27 9.56
C SER A 124 -0.67 0.69 8.18
N LEU A 125 -0.40 1.44 7.10
CA LEU A 125 -0.58 0.93 5.73
C LEU A 125 0.38 -0.23 5.43
N GLY A 126 1.63 -0.15 5.89
CA GLY A 126 2.60 -1.24 5.70
C GLY A 126 2.21 -2.51 6.46
N ASP A 127 1.67 -2.40 7.67
CA ASP A 127 1.14 -3.53 8.43
C ASP A 127 -0.05 -4.16 7.71
N LYS A 128 -0.97 -3.33 7.20
CA LYS A 128 -2.12 -3.79 6.41
C LYS A 128 -1.68 -4.54 5.14
N ILE A 129 -0.71 -3.98 4.40
CA ILE A 129 -0.15 -4.62 3.21
C ILE A 129 0.52 -5.93 3.59
N THR A 130 1.29 -5.96 4.67
CA THR A 130 1.97 -7.18 5.15
C THR A 130 0.97 -8.29 5.46
N LEU A 131 -0.18 -7.95 6.04
CA LEU A 131 -1.25 -8.90 6.33
C LEU A 131 -1.95 -9.38 5.05
N LYS A 132 -2.23 -8.48 4.11
CA LYS A 132 -3.06 -8.76 2.93
C LYS A 132 -2.29 -9.28 1.71
N GLN A 133 -0.97 -9.09 1.62
CA GLN A 133 -0.21 -9.45 0.42
C GLN A 133 -0.16 -10.96 0.10
N LYS A 134 -0.46 -11.84 1.06
CA LYS A 134 -0.31 -13.29 0.91
C LYS A 134 -1.31 -13.96 -0.03
N GLY A 135 -2.33 -13.25 -0.54
CA GLY A 135 -3.27 -13.77 -1.53
C GLY A 135 -4.27 -14.84 -1.03
N GLY A 136 -4.37 -15.05 0.29
CA GLY A 136 -5.39 -15.90 0.92
C GLY A 136 -6.58 -15.07 1.41
N SER A 137 -7.79 -15.62 1.22
CA SER A 137 -9.12 -15.02 1.50
C SER A 137 -9.20 -14.03 2.67
#